data_AF-A0A565BX02-F1
#
_entry.id   AF-A0A565BX02-F1
#
_cell.length_a   1.000
_cell.length_b   1.000
_cell.length_c   1.000
_cell.angle_alpha   90.00
_cell.angle_beta   90.00
_cell.angle_gamma   90.00
#
_symmetry.space_group_name_H-M   'P 1'
#
loop_
_entity.id
_entity.type
_entity.pdbx_description
1 polymer ?
#
loop_
_entity_poly.entity_id
_entity_poly.type
_entity_poly.pdbx_seq_one_letter_code
_entity_poly.pdbx_strand_id
1 'polypeptide(L)'
;MAAARMGNMEIQPDDNYTWRKYGQKEILGSRFPRAYYRCTHQKLYKCPAKKQVQRLDDDPYMFRVTYRGSHTCHFFTKSPISSAAVTATTATVRYGLCSAIWTLLFL
;
A
#
# COMPACT_ATOMS: atom_id res chain seq x y z
N MET A 1 13.13 -29.01 6.95
CA MET A 1 12.61 -27.69 7.40
C MET A 1 12.19 -26.92 6.16
N ALA A 2 10.93 -27.05 5.75
CA ALA A 2 10.45 -26.47 4.49
C ALA A 2 10.22 -24.97 4.66
N ALA A 3 11.05 -24.15 3.99
CA ALA A 3 10.80 -22.73 3.85
C ALA A 3 9.49 -22.55 3.09
N ALA A 4 8.45 -22.04 3.78
CA ALA A 4 7.20 -21.67 3.16
C ALA A 4 7.49 -20.69 2.01
N ARG A 5 7.18 -21.13 0.78
CA ARG A 5 7.20 -20.30 -0.43
C ARG A 5 6.07 -19.27 -0.33
N MET A 6 6.21 -18.27 0.55
CA MET A 6 5.31 -17.11 0.60
C MET A 6 5.69 -16.16 -0.54
N GLY A 7 5.46 -16.62 -1.77
CA GLY A 7 5.62 -15.81 -2.97
C GLY A 7 4.65 -14.64 -2.95
N ASN A 8 5.19 -13.43 -3.06
CA ASN A 8 4.47 -12.23 -3.47
C ASN A 8 3.24 -11.84 -2.64
N MET A 9 3.35 -11.80 -1.31
CA MET A 9 2.44 -11.02 -0.46
C MET A 9 2.70 -9.51 -0.60
N GLU A 10 2.80 -9.05 -1.85
CA GLU A 10 2.97 -7.68 -2.29
C GLU A 10 1.70 -7.19 -2.98
N ILE A 11 0.54 -7.75 -2.60
CA ILE A 11 -0.75 -7.33 -3.15
C ILE A 11 -1.01 -5.93 -2.59
N GLN A 12 -0.68 -4.97 -3.45
CA GLN A 12 -0.92 -3.56 -3.25
C GLN A 12 -2.44 -3.38 -3.12
N PRO A 13 -2.91 -2.52 -2.18
CA PRO A 13 -4.28 -2.03 -2.25
C PRO A 13 -4.56 -1.57 -3.68
N ASP A 14 -5.68 -1.99 -4.26
CA ASP A 14 -6.12 -1.62 -5.61
C ASP A 14 -6.52 -0.13 -5.65
N ASP A 15 -5.56 0.73 -5.35
CA ASP A 15 -5.70 2.17 -5.21
C ASP A 15 -5.58 2.90 -6.56
N ASN A 16 -5.86 2.21 -7.67
CA ASN A 16 -5.78 2.67 -9.08
C ASN A 16 -4.46 3.34 -9.51
N TYR A 17 -3.45 3.36 -8.65
CA TYR A 17 -2.13 3.89 -8.94
C TYR A 17 -1.11 2.77 -9.07
N THR A 18 -0.14 2.97 -9.96
CA THR A 18 0.96 2.02 -10.13
C THR A 18 2.10 2.38 -9.18
N TRP A 19 2.53 1.41 -8.37
CA TRP A 19 3.62 1.56 -7.43
C TRP A 19 4.79 0.64 -7.75
N ARG A 20 6.01 1.12 -7.51
CA ARG A 20 7.25 0.34 -7.56
C ARG A 20 7.88 0.31 -6.17
N LYS A 21 8.19 -0.89 -5.68
CA LYS A 21 9.02 -1.08 -4.49
C LYS A 21 10.40 -0.51 -4.75
N TYR A 22 10.90 0.31 -3.84
CA TYR A 22 12.25 0.89 -3.94
C TYR A 22 13.14 0.52 -2.75
N GLY A 23 12.56 -0.01 -1.67
CA GLY A 23 13.30 -0.40 -0.50
C GLY A 23 12.46 -1.22 0.47
N GLN A 24 13.16 -1.83 1.41
CA GLN A 24 12.60 -2.55 2.54
C GLN A 24 13.47 -2.28 3.76
N LYS A 25 12.88 -2.18 4.94
CA LYS A 25 13.60 -1.96 6.21
C LYS A 25 13.06 -2.89 7.29
N GLU A 26 13.96 -3.58 7.98
CA GLU A 26 13.62 -4.29 9.22
C GLU A 26 13.22 -3.29 10.31
N ILE A 27 12.13 -3.58 11.03
CA ILE A 27 11.60 -2.71 12.06
C ILE A 27 11.90 -3.32 13.42
N LEU A 28 12.62 -2.58 14.26
CA LEU A 28 12.89 -2.99 15.63
C LEU A 28 11.56 -3.20 16.37
N GLY A 29 11.41 -4.38 16.98
CA GLY A 29 10.18 -4.75 17.70
C GLY A 29 9.06 -5.29 16.82
N SER A 30 9.26 -5.44 15.50
CA SER A 30 8.32 -6.13 14.62
C SER A 30 8.89 -7.43 14.10
N ARG A 31 8.02 -8.43 13.90
CA ARG A 31 8.35 -9.73 13.31
C ARG A 31 8.48 -9.65 11.78
N PHE A 32 8.03 -8.55 11.19
CA PHE A 32 7.96 -8.38 9.74
C PHE A 32 8.62 -7.07 9.27
N PRO A 33 9.34 -7.09 8.15
CA PRO A 33 9.92 -5.89 7.59
C PRO A 33 8.85 -4.95 7.01
N ARG A 34 9.19 -3.66 6.95
CA ARG A 34 8.42 -2.64 6.24
C ARG A 34 8.86 -2.51 4.80
N ALA A 35 7.92 -2.61 3.87
CA ALA A 35 8.16 -2.34 2.45
C ALA A 35 7.86 -0.88 2.09
N TYR A 36 8.67 -0.29 1.21
CA TYR A 36 8.57 1.09 0.78
C TYR A 36 8.37 1.19 -0.73
N TYR A 37 7.40 2.00 -1.11
CA TYR A 37 6.93 2.15 -2.48
C TYR A 37 6.92 3.61 -2.90
N ARG A 38 7.21 3.81 -4.18
CA ARG A 38 7.07 5.09 -4.86
C ARG A 38 6.16 4.92 -6.06
N CYS A 39 5.46 5.99 -6.44
CA CYS A 39 4.73 6.01 -7.69
C CYS A 39 5.69 5.74 -8.87
N THR A 40 5.30 4.87 -9.81
CA THR A 40 6.11 4.54 -11.00
C THR A 40 6.42 5.77 -11.84
N HIS A 41 5.50 6.73 -11.83
CA HIS A 41 5.53 8.01 -12.51
C HIS A 41 6.38 9.09 -11.81
N GLN A 42 7.07 8.75 -10.70
CA GLN A 42 7.94 9.69 -9.99
C GLN A 42 9.03 10.29 -10.89
N LYS A 43 9.67 9.49 -11.77
CA LYS A 43 10.77 9.99 -12.60
C LYS A 43 10.28 10.89 -13.73
N LEU A 44 9.19 10.49 -14.40
CA LEU A 44 8.65 11.19 -15.58
C LEU A 44 7.89 12.45 -15.21
N TYR A 45 7.01 12.36 -14.21
CA TYR A 45 6.08 13.44 -13.85
C TYR A 45 6.36 14.07 -12.48
N LYS A 46 7.55 13.78 -11.89
CA LYS A 46 7.95 14.25 -10.56
C LYS A 46 6.91 13.97 -9.47
N CYS A 47 6.12 12.90 -9.63
CA CYS A 47 5.05 12.54 -8.70
C CYS A 47 5.62 12.27 -7.29
N PRO A 48 5.20 13.03 -6.25
CA PRO A 48 5.76 12.92 -4.91
C PRO A 48 5.17 11.77 -4.09
N ALA A 49 4.12 11.10 -4.60
CA ALA A 49 3.39 10.05 -3.91
C ALA A 49 4.28 8.84 -3.56
N LYS A 50 4.24 8.45 -2.28
CA LYS A 50 4.94 7.32 -1.66
C LYS A 50 3.96 6.54 -0.79
N LYS A 51 4.16 5.23 -0.65
CA LYS A 51 3.44 4.43 0.35
C LYS A 51 4.37 3.49 1.09
N GLN A 52 3.99 3.15 2.32
CA GLN A 52 4.65 2.17 3.17
C GLN A 52 3.66 1.07 3.47
N VAL A 53 4.12 -0.18 3.44
CA VAL A 53 3.29 -1.35 3.77
C VAL A 53 4.00 -2.11 4.88
N GLN A 54 3.32 -2.27 6.01
CA GLN A 54 3.79 -2.98 7.18
C GLN A 54 2.78 -4.06 7.54
N ARG A 55 3.22 -5.31 7.66
CA ARG A 55 2.37 -6.35 8.26
C ARG A 55 2.27 -6.12 9.76
N LEU A 56 1.07 -6.28 10.32
CA LEU A 56 0.86 -6.21 11.77
C LEU A 56 1.40 -7.48 12.44
N ASP A 57 1.91 -7.31 13.66
CA ASP A 57 2.42 -8.43 14.45
C ASP A 57 1.28 -9.23 15.10
N ASP A 58 0.15 -8.56 15.38
CA ASP A 58 -1.03 -9.13 16.03
C ASP A 58 -1.89 -10.00 15.09
N ASP A 59 -2.04 -9.61 13.81
CA ASP A 59 -2.75 -10.37 12.77
C ASP A 59 -1.87 -10.46 11.51
N PRO A 60 -1.32 -11.65 11.16
CA PRO A 60 -0.46 -11.83 9.99
C PRO A 60 -1.18 -11.66 8.65
N TYR A 61 -2.51 -11.62 8.64
CA TYR A 61 -3.32 -11.30 7.47
C TYR A 61 -3.59 -9.80 7.35
N MET A 62 -3.18 -8.98 8.33
CA MET A 62 -3.51 -7.56 8.36
C MET A 62 -2.27 -6.70 8.12
N PHE A 63 -2.45 -5.64 7.33
CA PHE A 63 -1.41 -4.74 6.88
C PHE A 63 -1.78 -3.30 7.19
N ARG A 64 -0.86 -2.58 7.80
CA ARG A 64 -0.90 -1.13 7.91
C ARG A 64 -0.25 -0.51 6.69
N VAL A 65 -1.03 0.24 5.93
CA VAL A 65 -0.60 0.99 4.76
C VAL A 65 -0.59 2.47 5.11
N THR A 66 0.51 3.15 4.84
CA THR A 66 0.64 4.59 5.09
C THR A 66 0.99 5.29 3.79
N TYR A 67 0.09 6.16 3.33
CA TYR A 67 0.30 7.00 2.16
C TYR A 67 0.96 8.32 2.54
N ARG A 68 1.85 8.82 1.68
CA ARG A 68 2.54 10.10 1.85
C ARG A 68 2.62 10.84 0.52
N GLY A 69 2.20 12.10 0.52
CA GLY A 69 2.16 12.94 -0.68
C GLY A 69 1.02 12.56 -1.63
N SER A 70 0.61 13.52 -2.45
CA SER A 70 -0.50 13.35 -3.39
C SER A 70 -0.01 12.98 -4.79
N HIS A 71 -0.85 12.27 -5.54
CA HIS A 71 -0.54 11.94 -6.93
C HIS A 71 -0.70 13.16 -7.82
N THR A 72 0.38 13.58 -8.48
CA THR A 72 0.36 14.59 -9.55
C THR A 72 0.38 13.95 -10.95
N CYS A 73 0.63 12.63 -11.04
CA CYS A 73 0.67 11.91 -12.31
C CYS A 73 -0.71 11.74 -12.97
N HIS A 74 -1.79 11.99 -12.24
CA HIS A 74 -3.16 11.91 -12.71
C HIS A 74 -3.45 12.87 -13.87
N PHE A 75 -2.83 14.05 -13.88
CA PHE A 75 -2.99 15.02 -14.97
C PHE A 75 -2.46 14.51 -16.33
N PHE A 76 -1.61 13.48 -16.34
CA PHE A 76 -0.94 12.97 -17.53
C PHE A 76 -1.42 11.59 -17.97
N THR A 77 -2.20 10.89 -17.12
CA THR A 77 -2.81 9.60 -17.42
C THR A 77 -4.32 9.81 -17.48
N LYS A 78 -4.89 9.96 -18.67
CA LYS A 78 -6.33 10.20 -18.90
C LYS A 78 -7.22 9.28 -18.06
N SER A 79 -7.73 9.77 -16.93
CA SER A 79 -9.08 9.50 -16.38
C SER A 79 -9.24 10.32 -15.09
N PRO A 80 -10.25 11.20 -14.96
CA PRO A 80 -10.43 12.06 -13.80
C PRO A 80 -11.00 11.25 -12.62
N ILE A 81 -10.14 10.63 -11.83
CA ILE A 81 -10.48 10.09 -10.52
C ILE A 81 -10.03 11.10 -9.48
N SER A 82 -11.02 11.84 -8.99
CA SER A 82 -11.04 12.73 -7.82
C SER A 82 -9.73 12.75 -7.03
N SER A 83 -8.92 13.77 -7.29
CA SER A 83 -7.75 14.14 -6.50
C SER A 83 -8.19 14.52 -5.08
N ALA A 84 -8.42 13.52 -4.25
CA ALA A 84 -8.53 13.72 -2.81
C ALA A 84 -7.12 14.12 -2.32
N ALA A 85 -7.02 15.29 -1.69
CA ALA A 85 -5.81 15.68 -0.98
C ALA A 85 -5.61 14.70 0.19
N VAL A 86 -4.84 13.63 -0.03
CA VAL A 86 -4.56 12.64 1.00
C VAL A 86 -3.49 13.21 1.94
N THR A 87 -3.93 13.90 3.00
CA THR A 87 -3.14 14.03 4.26
C THR A 87 -2.66 12.64 4.65
N ALA A 88 -1.47 12.48 5.24
CA ALA A 88 -0.84 11.18 5.48
C ALA A 88 -1.83 10.16 6.08
N THR A 89 -2.44 9.36 5.22
CA THR A 89 -3.58 8.52 5.58
C THR A 89 -3.02 7.14 5.87
N THR A 90 -3.29 6.67 7.08
CA THR A 90 -2.97 5.32 7.50
C THR A 90 -4.23 4.50 7.40
N ALA A 91 -4.21 3.48 6.56
CA ALA A 91 -5.31 2.52 6.42
C ALA A 91 -4.82 1.15 6.86
N THR A 92 -5.70 0.39 7.52
CA THR A 92 -5.44 -1.01 7.85
C THR A 92 -6.24 -1.87 6.89
N VAL A 93 -5.57 -2.74 6.13
CA VAL A 93 -6.17 -3.60 5.11
C VAL A 93 -5.92 -5.07 5.47
N ARG A 94 -6.87 -5.95 5.15
CA ARG A 94 -6.77 -7.39 5.43
C ARG A 94 -6.58 -8.16 4.11
N TYR A 95 -5.65 -9.09 4.08
CA TYR A 95 -5.37 -9.96 2.94
C TYR A 95 -6.54 -10.89 2.64
N GLY A 96 -6.85 -11.11 1.36
CA GLY A 96 -7.87 -12.07 0.92
C GLY A 96 -9.31 -11.58 1.01
N LEU A 97 -9.55 -10.36 1.53
CA LEU A 97 -10.83 -9.70 1.36
C LEU A 97 -10.76 -8.83 0.11
N CYS A 98 -11.29 -9.36 -1.00
CA CYS A 98 -11.81 -8.53 -2.08
C CYS A 98 -12.69 -7.46 -1.43
N SER A 99 -12.54 -6.19 -1.84
CA SER A 99 -13.08 -4.98 -1.21
C SER A 99 -14.62 -4.91 -1.05
N ALA A 100 -15.34 -6.03 -1.13
CA ALA A 100 -16.79 -6.15 -1.16
C ALA A 100 -17.45 -6.73 0.12
N ILE A 101 -16.71 -7.09 1.19
CA ILE A 101 -17.33 -7.85 2.32
C ILE A 101 -17.19 -7.15 3.70
N TRP A 102 -16.55 -5.99 3.81
CA TRP A 102 -16.35 -5.34 5.11
C TRP A 102 -17.46 -4.35 5.54
N THR A 103 -18.67 -4.44 4.97
CA THR A 103 -19.84 -3.64 5.38
C THR A 103 -20.92 -4.41 6.14
N LEU A 104 -20.80 -5.73 6.38
CA LEU A 104 -21.89 -6.51 6.99
C LEU A 104 -21.50 -7.30 8.25
N LEU A 105 -20.77 -6.68 9.18
CA LEU A 105 -20.61 -7.23 10.55
C LEU A 105 -20.60 -6.11 11.61
N PHE A 106 -21.45 -5.11 11.40
CA PHE A 106 -21.89 -4.14 12.42
C PHE A 106 -23.41 -3.93 12.33
N LEU A 107 -24.16 -5.02 12.31
CA LEU A 107 -25.56 -5.11 12.72
C LEU A 107 -25.82 -6.50 13.30
#